data_AF-A0AAN7P925-F1
#
_entry.id   AF-A0AAN7P925-F1
#
_cell.length_a   1.000
_cell.length_b   1.000
_cell.length_c   1.000
_cell.angle_alpha   90.00
_cell.angle_beta   90.00
_cell.angle_gamma   90.00
#
_symmetry.space_group_name_H-M   'P 1'
#
loop_
_entity.id
_entity.type
_entity.pdbx_description
1 polymer ?
#
loop_
_entity_poly.entity_id
_entity_poly.type
_entity_poly.pdbx_seq_one_letter_code
_entity_poly.pdbx_strand_id
1 'polypeptide(L)'
;MVTPSTSFAQVATAPARIPIQAVQAIGPKIISIDVKELERELLPRLVDALKAVFALRKDSTEEVTGTKLTLNINRENKKRKNDQRTIPEEKGCIEGSQPFFSQQKDTNMVKKPRGWPKASRVDQALNMLFSNILTVITVFGSLTLGKKLPDTIIHAWANAIEPYYDNCLLESGLTQKDVWLMNENIYAKKASCYIKCLYLKLNFFKPDENFDTEFITSKYPFITQKLSKRCAQEAASKSDLCEKSFIFANCVVGALLLPDTIKQSWINLIEPYINECQQESSMDQKDLSKLNNDADVPKSKETGCYLKCVYQKLKFFKPDEEFDTEFMTSELSYLPKEMSKKCVEEASSKSDLCDKSLVFGNFIIKALNFVELYMLYTYLRRFLVSRLYQFLNMLLPNILAVITVFGSLTLSKKLPDAIVQTWTKAIVSFYDNCLLESKVNEKDLSIMLNEGYLPKTKEAGCYLKCVYLRLKFLNSEGSFDSNLITAEEPYITREISKKCMEEAASKNDLCEKSYTFGSCVIEALVI
;
A
#
# COMPACT_ATOMS: atom_id res chain seq x y z
N MET A 1 4.91 -78.91 42.44
CA MET A 1 5.39 -77.81 41.56
C MET A 1 4.50 -76.61 41.84
N VAL A 2 4.75 -75.92 42.96
CA VAL A 2 5.49 -74.65 43.04
C VAL A 2 4.92 -73.59 42.08
N THR A 3 3.98 -72.82 42.62
CA THR A 3 3.66 -71.45 42.19
C THR A 3 3.99 -70.51 43.35
N PRO A 4 4.72 -69.42 43.10
CA PRO A 4 4.57 -68.23 43.95
C PRO A 4 4.54 -66.91 43.13
N SER A 5 3.63 -65.99 43.49
CA SER A 5 3.89 -64.69 44.18
C SER A 5 4.08 -63.54 43.18
N THR A 6 3.48 -62.34 43.30
CA THR A 6 3.41 -61.39 44.42
C THR A 6 2.27 -60.37 44.17
N SER A 7 1.25 -60.26 45.05
CA SER A 7 1.03 -59.22 46.08
C SER A 7 0.97 -57.74 45.61
N PHE A 8 -0.25 -57.19 45.62
CA PHE A 8 -0.52 -55.75 45.69
C PHE A 8 -0.87 -55.37 47.13
N ALA A 9 -0.18 -54.37 47.68
CA ALA A 9 -0.52 -53.75 48.96
C ALA A 9 -1.14 -52.36 48.72
N GLN A 10 -2.27 -52.11 49.37
CA GLN A 10 -2.96 -50.82 49.43
C GLN A 10 -2.25 -49.88 50.41
N VAL A 11 -2.05 -48.63 50.02
CA VAL A 11 -1.74 -47.52 50.95
C VAL A 11 -2.81 -46.46 50.77
N ALA A 12 -3.59 -46.26 51.84
CA ALA A 12 -4.52 -45.15 51.99
C ALA A 12 -3.77 -43.93 52.55
N THR A 13 -4.00 -42.75 51.96
CA THR A 13 -3.60 -41.46 52.55
C THR A 13 -4.76 -40.48 52.49
N ALA A 14 -5.10 -39.94 53.67
CA ALA A 14 -6.16 -38.98 53.93
C ALA A 14 -5.86 -37.58 53.34
N PRO A 15 -6.89 -36.75 53.09
CA PRO A 15 -6.69 -35.39 52.57
C PRO A 15 -6.28 -34.42 53.68
N ALA A 16 -5.14 -33.74 53.48
CA ALA A 16 -4.68 -32.65 54.34
C ALA A 16 -5.49 -31.36 54.09
N ARG A 17 -6.05 -30.79 55.16
CA ARG A 17 -6.62 -29.44 55.20
C ARG A 17 -5.49 -28.41 55.20
N ILE A 18 -5.56 -27.42 54.31
CA ILE A 18 -4.70 -26.23 54.31
C ILE A 18 -5.50 -25.07 54.93
N PRO A 19 -4.89 -24.22 55.79
CA PRO A 19 -5.61 -23.13 56.46
C PRO A 19 -5.87 -21.95 55.51
N ILE A 20 -7.08 -21.40 55.61
CA ILE A 20 -7.45 -20.10 55.04
C ILE A 20 -6.88 -19.01 55.95
N GLN A 21 -5.83 -18.33 55.52
CA GLN A 21 -5.48 -16.97 55.95
C GLN A 21 -4.45 -16.36 54.97
N ALA A 22 -4.59 -15.06 54.71
CA ALA A 22 -3.84 -14.20 53.79
C ALA A 22 -4.32 -14.14 52.32
N VAL A 23 -5.50 -13.52 52.11
CA VAL A 23 -5.82 -12.82 50.86
C VAL A 23 -6.21 -11.37 51.19
N GLN A 24 -5.22 -10.51 51.40
CA GLN A 24 -5.36 -9.07 51.24
C GLN A 24 -4.03 -8.51 50.71
N ALA A 25 -4.14 -7.58 49.75
CA ALA A 25 -3.09 -6.73 49.17
C ALA A 25 -2.34 -7.23 47.92
N ILE A 26 -3.03 -7.29 46.76
CA ILE A 26 -2.45 -6.85 45.48
C ILE A 26 -3.55 -6.12 44.69
N GLY A 27 -3.64 -4.79 44.84
CA GLY A 27 -4.42 -3.94 43.95
C GLY A 27 -3.64 -3.62 42.66
N PRO A 28 -4.32 -3.32 41.55
CA PRO A 28 -3.65 -2.95 40.29
C PRO A 28 -2.89 -1.64 40.48
N LYS A 29 -1.60 -1.66 40.18
CA LYS A 29 -0.75 -0.46 40.10
C LYS A 29 -1.20 0.35 38.89
N ILE A 30 -2.07 1.32 39.10
CA ILE A 30 -2.42 2.32 38.09
C ILE A 30 -1.16 3.14 37.83
N ILE A 31 -0.63 3.04 36.61
CA ILE A 31 0.52 3.82 36.16
C ILE A 31 -0.01 5.19 35.74
N SER A 32 0.19 6.21 36.57
CA SER A 32 -0.04 7.59 36.17
C SER A 32 1.05 8.00 35.19
N ILE A 33 0.70 8.17 33.92
CA ILE A 33 1.56 8.80 32.93
C ILE A 33 1.34 10.31 33.03
N ASP A 34 2.42 11.07 33.21
CA ASP A 34 2.35 12.53 33.24
C ASP A 34 1.99 13.04 31.83
N VAL A 35 0.78 13.59 31.71
CA VAL A 35 0.23 14.13 30.47
C VAL A 35 1.11 15.25 29.92
N LYS A 36 1.79 16.02 30.79
CA LYS A 36 2.68 17.10 30.37
C LYS A 36 3.98 16.60 29.75
N GLU A 37 4.47 15.44 30.17
CA GLU A 37 5.63 14.77 29.58
C GLU A 37 5.28 14.27 28.17
N LEU A 38 4.07 13.71 28.01
CA LEU A 38 3.56 13.22 26.73
C LEU A 38 3.34 14.35 25.72
N GLU A 39 2.77 15.48 26.15
CA GLU A 39 2.60 16.66 25.28
C GLU A 39 3.93 17.27 24.85
N ARG A 40 4.92 17.33 25.75
CA ARG A 40 6.21 17.98 25.47
C ARG A 40 7.08 17.17 24.51
N GLU A 41 7.03 15.85 24.59
CA GLU A 41 7.90 14.95 23.81
C GLU A 41 7.23 14.40 22.54
N LEU A 42 5.95 14.03 22.62
CA LEU A 42 5.29 13.23 21.58
C LEU A 42 4.66 14.11 20.49
N LEU A 43 4.10 15.25 20.88
CA LEU A 43 3.36 16.13 19.97
C LEU A 43 4.27 16.76 18.90
N PRO A 44 5.48 17.26 19.20
CA PRO A 44 6.38 17.78 18.17
C PRO A 44 6.83 16.70 17.18
N ARG A 45 7.11 15.48 17.66
CA ARG A 45 7.53 14.35 16.82
C ARG A 45 6.44 13.88 15.88
N LEU A 46 5.19 13.87 16.34
CA LEU A 46 4.02 13.54 15.51
C LEU A 46 3.80 14.60 14.42
N VAL A 47 3.93 15.88 14.78
CA VAL A 47 3.83 17.01 13.84
C VAL A 47 4.93 16.94 12.77
N ASP A 48 6.17 16.61 13.15
CA ASP A 48 7.28 16.50 12.20
C ASP A 48 7.15 15.28 11.29
N ALA A 49 6.67 14.14 11.80
CA ALA A 49 6.35 12.98 10.99
C ALA A 49 5.24 13.27 9.97
N LEU A 50 4.19 13.98 10.36
CA LEU A 50 3.12 14.41 9.46
C LEU A 50 3.63 15.40 8.40
N LYS A 51 4.46 16.38 8.79
CA LYS A 51 5.10 17.30 7.84
C LYS A 51 5.96 16.56 6.81
N ALA A 52 6.72 15.55 7.23
CA ALA A 52 7.53 14.73 6.31
C ALA A 52 6.66 13.96 5.29
N VAL A 53 5.54 13.39 5.74
CA VAL A 53 4.57 12.71 4.85
C VAL A 53 3.95 13.68 3.85
N PHE A 54 3.62 14.91 4.26
CA PHE A 54 3.06 15.92 3.36
C PHE A 54 4.10 16.55 2.43
N ALA A 55 5.35 16.66 2.84
CA ALA A 55 6.45 17.13 2.00
C ALA A 55 6.72 16.15 0.83
N LEU A 56 6.72 14.84 1.12
CA LEU A 56 6.85 13.79 0.09
C LEU A 56 5.70 13.77 -0.93
N ARG A 57 4.56 14.39 -0.60
CA ARG A 57 3.41 14.51 -1.51
C ARG A 57 3.49 15.74 -2.43
N LYS A 58 4.33 16.73 -2.10
CA LYS A 58 4.43 17.97 -2.86
C LYS A 58 5.30 17.83 -4.12
N ASP A 59 6.27 16.92 -4.08
CA ASP A 59 7.21 16.68 -5.21
C ASP A 59 6.62 15.84 -6.35
N SER A 60 5.38 15.34 -6.24
CA SER A 60 4.74 14.51 -7.28
C SER A 60 3.74 15.26 -8.17
N THR A 61 3.70 16.60 -8.14
CA THR A 61 2.70 17.41 -8.86
C THR A 61 3.24 18.58 -9.69
N GLU A 62 4.55 18.68 -9.93
CA GLU A 62 5.11 19.68 -10.84
C GLU A 62 6.01 19.05 -11.91
N GLU A 63 5.39 18.53 -12.97
CA GLU A 63 5.95 18.55 -14.32
C GLU A 63 4.85 18.13 -15.31
N VAL A 64 4.14 19.10 -15.90
CA VAL A 64 3.68 19.17 -17.30
C VAL A 64 2.83 20.45 -17.39
N THR A 65 3.44 21.56 -17.79
CA THR A 65 2.85 22.56 -18.70
C THR A 65 3.89 23.63 -19.01
N GLY A 66 4.42 23.64 -20.24
CA GLY A 66 5.31 24.72 -20.65
C GLY A 66 6.02 24.55 -21.98
N THR A 67 5.31 24.34 -23.09
CA THR A 67 5.88 24.66 -24.40
C THR A 67 4.88 25.49 -25.21
N LYS A 68 5.14 26.80 -25.19
CA LYS A 68 4.41 27.84 -25.89
C LYS A 68 4.83 27.79 -27.36
N LEU A 69 4.01 27.20 -28.22
CA LEU A 69 4.21 27.20 -29.67
C LEU A 69 3.61 28.50 -30.25
N THR A 70 4.48 29.42 -30.64
CA THR A 70 4.12 30.65 -31.37
C THR A 70 3.85 30.27 -32.83
N LEU A 71 2.57 30.27 -33.21
CA LEU A 71 2.12 30.21 -34.61
C LEU A 71 2.37 31.58 -35.26
N ASN A 72 3.33 31.64 -36.17
CA ASN A 72 3.55 32.79 -37.04
C ASN A 72 2.97 32.46 -38.41
N ILE A 73 1.82 33.07 -38.74
CA ILE A 73 1.21 33.00 -40.07
C ILE A 73 1.89 34.08 -40.90
N ASN A 74 2.66 33.68 -41.91
CA ASN A 74 2.89 34.57 -43.04
C ASN A 74 2.77 33.82 -44.37
N ARG A 75 2.00 34.49 -45.23
CA ARG A 75 1.48 34.10 -46.52
C ARG A 75 2.49 34.61 -47.55
N GLU A 76 3.06 33.75 -48.39
CA GLU A 76 3.51 34.19 -49.72
C GLU A 76 3.59 33.04 -50.73
N ASN A 77 3.07 33.33 -51.93
CA ASN A 77 2.92 32.44 -53.08
C ASN A 77 4.25 32.29 -53.84
N LYS A 78 4.61 31.08 -54.27
CA LYS A 78 5.25 30.89 -55.59
C LYS A 78 5.16 29.46 -56.13
N LYS A 79 4.69 29.37 -57.38
CA LYS A 79 4.66 28.20 -58.28
C LYS A 79 6.06 27.66 -58.63
N ARG A 80 6.21 26.33 -58.77
CA ARG A 80 6.83 25.55 -59.87
C ARG A 80 6.90 24.06 -59.43
N LYS A 81 6.18 23.15 -60.12
CA LYS A 81 6.62 22.19 -61.17
C LYS A 81 7.63 21.12 -60.70
N ASN A 82 7.16 19.86 -60.78
CA ASN A 82 7.82 18.61 -61.19
C ASN A 82 9.27 18.32 -60.73
N ASP A 83 9.50 17.21 -60.03
CA ASP A 83 10.07 15.99 -60.63
C ASP A 83 10.23 14.82 -59.61
N GLN A 84 10.44 13.65 -60.19
CA GLN A 84 10.48 12.29 -59.67
C GLN A 84 11.68 11.91 -58.79
N ARG A 85 11.49 10.80 -58.04
CA ARG A 85 12.49 9.84 -57.48
C ARG A 85 13.43 10.44 -56.41
N THR A 86 13.75 9.76 -55.30
CA THR A 86 14.28 8.39 -55.20
C THR A 86 14.22 7.94 -53.72
N ILE A 87 14.12 6.63 -53.51
CA ILE A 87 14.30 5.91 -52.24
C ILE A 87 15.76 6.05 -51.76
N PRO A 88 15.99 6.14 -50.43
CA PRO A 88 16.96 5.23 -49.79
C PRO A 88 16.37 4.64 -48.50
N GLU A 89 16.25 3.33 -48.43
CA GLU A 89 17.22 2.39 -47.82
C GLU A 89 17.36 2.53 -46.30
N GLU A 90 16.91 1.47 -45.65
CA GLU A 90 17.05 1.14 -44.23
C GLU A 90 18.50 1.25 -43.76
N LYS A 91 18.70 1.89 -42.61
CA LYS A 91 19.88 1.68 -41.77
C LYS A 91 19.45 1.00 -40.49
N GLY A 92 19.89 -0.25 -40.36
CA GLY A 92 19.82 -1.02 -39.13
C GLY A 92 20.64 -0.38 -38.00
N CYS A 93 20.09 -0.48 -36.80
CA CYS A 93 20.78 -0.26 -35.54
C CYS A 93 21.48 -1.56 -35.09
N ILE A 94 22.31 -1.45 -34.03
CA ILE A 94 23.04 -2.50 -33.25
C ILE A 94 24.54 -2.54 -33.65
N GLU A 95 25.56 -2.49 -32.80
CA GLU A 95 25.75 -2.50 -31.34
C GLU A 95 27.18 -2.01 -31.05
N GLY A 96 27.48 -1.61 -29.81
CA GLY A 96 28.87 -1.42 -29.38
C GLY A 96 29.00 -0.79 -28.00
N SER A 97 28.78 -1.58 -26.96
CA SER A 97 29.15 -1.25 -25.57
C SER A 97 30.37 -2.07 -25.16
N GLN A 98 31.29 -1.44 -24.40
CA GLN A 98 32.22 -2.13 -23.50
C GLN A 98 32.43 -1.24 -22.25
N PRO A 99 32.29 -1.78 -21.03
CA PRO A 99 32.71 -1.09 -19.83
C PRO A 99 34.09 -1.56 -19.35
N PHE A 100 34.88 -0.60 -18.91
CA PHE A 100 36.17 -0.78 -18.24
C PHE A 100 35.94 -1.07 -16.75
N PHE A 101 36.54 -2.16 -16.24
CA PHE A 101 36.69 -2.41 -14.81
C PHE A 101 38.05 -1.89 -14.33
N SER A 102 38.08 -1.19 -13.20
CA SER A 102 39.30 -1.11 -12.38
C SER A 102 38.97 -1.30 -10.91
N GLN A 103 39.68 -2.25 -10.30
CA GLN A 103 39.70 -2.55 -8.88
C GLN A 103 40.41 -1.44 -8.11
N GLN A 104 39.93 -1.11 -6.91
CA GLN A 104 40.84 -0.68 -5.85
C GLN A 104 40.38 -1.18 -4.48
N LYS A 105 41.26 -2.00 -3.90
CA LYS A 105 41.35 -2.38 -2.49
C LYS A 105 41.77 -1.14 -1.69
N ASP A 106 41.18 -0.90 -0.52
CA ASP A 106 41.94 -0.93 0.73
C ASP A 106 41.08 -0.76 1.98
N THR A 107 41.60 -1.41 3.01
CA THR A 107 41.17 -1.57 4.39
C THR A 107 41.12 -0.27 5.19
N ASN A 108 40.18 -0.16 6.14
CA ASN A 108 40.52 0.34 7.48
C ASN A 108 39.47 -0.08 8.53
N MET A 109 39.97 -0.70 9.60
CA MET A 109 39.23 -1.06 10.80
C MET A 109 38.88 0.20 11.61
N VAL A 110 37.60 0.41 11.89
CA VAL A 110 37.13 1.39 12.88
C VAL A 110 36.65 0.67 14.14
N LYS A 111 37.19 1.12 15.27
CA LYS A 111 37.01 0.60 16.63
C LYS A 111 35.54 0.68 17.07
N LYS A 112 35.07 -0.38 17.76
CA LYS A 112 33.78 -0.44 18.48
C LYS A 112 33.70 0.65 19.57
N PRO A 113 32.60 1.43 19.66
CA PRO A 113 32.25 2.12 20.90
C PRO A 113 31.48 1.18 21.84
N ARG A 114 31.83 1.24 23.13
CA ARG A 114 31.18 0.55 24.23
C ARG A 114 29.90 1.30 24.65
N GLY A 115 28.88 0.54 25.03
CA GLY A 115 27.80 0.97 25.93
C GLY A 115 26.55 1.49 25.23
N TRP A 116 25.54 0.62 25.08
CA TRP A 116 24.18 1.05 24.79
C TRP A 116 23.43 1.34 26.11
N PRO A 117 22.66 2.44 26.22
CA PRO A 117 21.77 2.64 27.35
C PRO A 117 20.66 1.58 27.32
N LYS A 118 20.20 1.15 28.50
CA LYS A 118 19.02 0.30 28.61
C LYS A 118 17.84 1.00 27.95
N ALA A 119 17.20 0.32 26.99
CA ALA A 119 16.02 0.79 26.29
C ALA A 119 14.97 1.28 27.30
N SER A 120 14.40 2.47 27.05
CA SER A 120 13.37 3.03 27.91
C SER A 120 12.11 2.17 27.82
N ARG A 121 11.23 2.25 28.83
CA ARG A 121 9.93 1.53 28.81
C ARG A 121 9.05 1.93 27.62
N VAL A 122 9.27 3.13 27.08
CA VAL A 122 8.61 3.66 25.88
C VAL A 122 9.09 2.93 24.63
N ASP A 123 10.38 2.58 24.54
CA ASP A 123 10.95 1.81 23.43
C ASP A 123 10.45 0.35 23.41
N GLN A 124 10.18 -0.25 24.58
CA GLN A 124 9.58 -1.60 24.65
C GLN A 124 8.11 -1.62 24.21
N ALA A 125 7.34 -0.59 24.58
CA ALA A 125 5.94 -0.46 24.14
C ALA A 125 5.84 -0.16 22.63
N LEU A 126 6.73 0.69 22.11
CA LEU A 126 6.87 0.94 20.68
C LEU A 126 7.29 -0.31 19.92
N ASN A 127 8.25 -1.10 20.42
CA ASN A 127 8.65 -2.35 19.77
C ASN A 127 7.55 -3.42 19.76
N MET A 128 6.67 -3.48 20.78
CA MET A 128 5.50 -4.37 20.75
C MET A 128 4.41 -3.88 19.78
N LEU A 129 4.22 -2.57 19.64
CA LEU A 129 3.31 -1.97 18.65
C LEU A 129 3.83 -2.15 17.22
N PHE A 130 5.12 -1.91 16.99
CA PHE A 130 5.78 -2.17 15.71
C PHE A 130 5.81 -3.66 15.37
N SER A 131 6.01 -4.55 16.35
CA SER A 131 5.95 -5.99 16.13
C SER A 131 4.56 -6.41 15.65
N ASN A 132 3.47 -5.92 16.25
CA ASN A 132 2.11 -6.28 15.84
C ASN A 132 1.68 -5.63 14.52
N ILE A 133 2.16 -4.43 14.20
CA ILE A 133 1.96 -3.79 12.89
C ILE A 133 2.75 -4.55 11.79
N LEU A 134 3.94 -5.06 12.12
CA LEU A 134 4.77 -5.89 11.22
C LEU A 134 4.19 -7.31 11.05
N THR A 135 3.51 -7.87 12.06
CA THR A 135 2.77 -9.15 11.97
C THR A 135 1.53 -9.05 11.06
N VAL A 136 0.93 -7.87 10.91
CA VAL A 136 -0.21 -7.64 10.00
C VAL A 136 0.23 -7.36 8.56
N ILE A 137 1.45 -6.83 8.37
CA ILE A 137 2.09 -6.65 7.06
C ILE A 137 2.64 -7.97 6.49
N THR A 138 2.92 -8.98 7.34
CA THR A 138 3.56 -10.25 6.97
C THR A 138 2.62 -11.33 6.41
N VAL A 139 1.29 -11.15 6.43
CA VAL A 139 0.38 -12.23 6.02
C VAL A 139 0.23 -12.34 4.49
N PHE A 140 0.48 -11.30 3.67
CA PHE A 140 0.31 -11.42 2.21
C PHE A 140 1.14 -10.44 1.39
N GLY A 141 2.04 -10.96 0.57
CA GLY A 141 2.48 -10.28 -0.62
C GLY A 141 3.45 -11.14 -1.41
N SER A 142 4.25 -10.61 -2.31
CA SER A 142 3.90 -9.49 -3.16
C SER A 142 3.52 -10.00 -4.54
N LEU A 143 2.92 -9.08 -5.26
CA LEU A 143 2.51 -9.13 -6.65
C LEU A 143 3.69 -9.32 -7.60
N THR A 144 3.58 -10.28 -8.52
CA THR A 144 3.64 -10.08 -9.99
C THR A 144 3.05 -11.31 -10.70
N LEU A 145 2.11 -11.07 -11.64
CA LEU A 145 1.66 -11.93 -12.75
C LEU A 145 1.06 -13.30 -12.35
N GLY A 146 -0.25 -13.50 -12.30
CA GLY A 146 -1.14 -13.53 -13.47
C GLY A 146 -1.74 -14.94 -13.54
N LYS A 147 -2.90 -15.10 -12.88
CA LYS A 147 -3.56 -16.36 -12.47
C LYS A 147 -2.96 -17.02 -11.22
N LYS A 148 -3.87 -17.38 -10.32
CA LYS A 148 -3.60 -18.29 -9.22
C LYS A 148 -3.63 -19.70 -9.82
N LEU A 149 -2.58 -20.51 -9.60
CA LEU A 149 -2.72 -21.95 -9.78
C LEU A 149 -4.01 -22.41 -9.08
N PRO A 150 -4.77 -23.37 -9.63
CA PRO A 150 -5.91 -23.94 -8.92
C PRO A 150 -5.55 -24.21 -7.46
N ASP A 151 -6.45 -23.85 -6.54
CA ASP A 151 -6.17 -23.96 -5.10
C ASP A 151 -5.71 -25.37 -4.74
N THR A 152 -6.27 -26.39 -5.40
CA THR A 152 -5.87 -27.79 -5.25
C THR A 152 -4.38 -28.03 -5.54
N ILE A 153 -3.81 -27.41 -6.56
CA ILE A 153 -2.38 -27.51 -6.91
C ILE A 153 -1.53 -26.80 -5.86
N ILE A 154 -1.96 -25.60 -5.42
CA ILE A 154 -1.24 -24.84 -4.40
C ILE A 154 -1.17 -25.60 -3.08
N HIS A 155 -2.31 -26.14 -2.62
CA HIS A 155 -2.35 -26.90 -1.37
C HIS A 155 -1.55 -28.21 -1.48
N ALA A 156 -1.65 -28.92 -2.61
CA ALA A 156 -0.86 -30.14 -2.83
C ALA A 156 0.65 -29.86 -2.79
N TRP A 157 1.09 -28.76 -3.41
CA TRP A 157 2.49 -28.34 -3.37
C TRP A 157 2.92 -27.89 -1.97
N ALA A 158 2.12 -27.04 -1.31
CA ALA A 158 2.40 -26.54 0.04
C ALA A 158 2.56 -27.68 1.05
N ASN A 159 1.62 -28.64 1.04
CA ASN A 159 1.66 -29.81 1.92
C ASN A 159 2.88 -30.71 1.63
N ALA A 160 3.31 -30.81 0.37
CA ALA A 160 4.49 -31.59 0.03
C ALA A 160 5.79 -30.95 0.54
N ILE A 161 5.90 -29.62 0.49
CA ILE A 161 7.12 -28.91 0.88
C ILE A 161 7.19 -28.57 2.39
N GLU A 162 6.05 -28.55 3.08
CA GLU A 162 5.95 -28.15 4.49
C GLU A 162 7.00 -28.83 5.40
N PRO A 163 7.23 -30.16 5.33
CA PRO A 163 8.23 -30.81 6.19
C PRO A 163 9.68 -30.39 5.94
N TYR A 164 9.95 -29.73 4.80
CA TYR A 164 11.29 -29.39 4.33
C TYR A 164 11.53 -27.88 4.27
N TYR A 165 10.48 -27.08 4.44
CA TYR A 165 10.48 -25.64 4.20
C TYR A 165 11.60 -24.94 5.00
N ASP A 166 11.59 -25.06 6.32
CA ASP A 166 12.55 -24.38 7.21
C ASP A 166 14.00 -24.85 7.01
N ASN A 167 14.19 -26.16 6.79
CA ASN A 167 15.51 -26.70 6.55
C ASN A 167 16.08 -26.19 5.22
N CYS A 168 15.27 -26.12 4.17
CA CYS A 168 15.70 -25.61 2.88
C CYS A 168 15.92 -24.09 2.87
N LEU A 169 15.18 -23.32 3.68
CA LEU A 169 15.49 -21.90 3.93
C LEU A 169 16.90 -21.76 4.49
N LEU A 170 17.18 -22.51 5.56
CA LEU A 170 18.46 -22.47 6.24
C LEU A 170 19.61 -22.90 5.31
N GLU A 171 19.46 -24.02 4.59
CA GLU A 171 20.46 -24.55 3.66
C GLU A 171 20.76 -23.58 2.49
N SER A 172 19.75 -22.85 2.01
CA SER A 172 19.91 -21.88 0.91
C SER A 172 20.39 -20.49 1.37
N GLY A 173 20.46 -20.26 2.69
CA GLY A 173 20.77 -18.95 3.26
C GLY A 173 19.72 -17.88 2.91
N LEU A 174 18.46 -18.32 2.78
CA LEU A 174 17.29 -17.49 2.59
C LEU A 174 16.52 -17.36 3.90
N THR A 175 15.98 -16.18 4.13
CA THR A 175 14.94 -15.96 5.14
C THR A 175 13.57 -16.25 4.54
N GLN A 176 12.57 -16.45 5.39
CA GLN A 176 11.17 -16.57 4.94
C GLN A 176 10.74 -15.36 4.09
N LYS A 177 11.27 -14.17 4.40
CA LYS A 177 11.04 -12.94 3.63
C LYS A 177 11.67 -13.01 2.25
N ASP A 178 12.84 -13.64 2.11
CA ASP A 178 13.52 -13.74 0.81
C ASP A 178 12.80 -14.72 -0.13
N VAL A 179 12.16 -15.78 0.40
CA VAL A 179 11.34 -16.71 -0.40
C VAL A 179 10.17 -16.00 -1.06
N TRP A 180 9.60 -15.07 -0.32
CA TRP A 180 8.50 -14.24 -0.77
C TRP A 180 8.93 -13.21 -1.84
N LEU A 181 10.21 -12.84 -1.86
CA LEU A 181 10.82 -11.91 -2.82
C LEU A 181 11.51 -12.62 -3.99
N MET A 182 11.44 -13.95 -4.10
CA MET A 182 12.09 -14.73 -5.17
C MET A 182 11.68 -14.32 -6.59
N ASN A 183 10.59 -13.57 -6.74
CA ASN A 183 10.11 -13.06 -8.03
C ASN A 183 10.88 -11.83 -8.54
N GLU A 184 11.77 -11.24 -7.73
CA GLU A 184 12.61 -10.12 -8.14
C GLU A 184 14.01 -10.63 -8.52
N ASN A 185 14.51 -10.24 -9.71
CA ASN A 185 15.77 -10.67 -10.35
C ASN A 185 17.04 -10.67 -9.45
N ILE A 186 16.98 -10.09 -8.26
CA ILE A 186 18.09 -9.92 -7.32
C ILE A 186 18.38 -11.21 -6.53
N TYR A 187 17.45 -12.19 -6.47
CA TYR A 187 17.58 -13.41 -5.65
C TYR A 187 17.80 -14.71 -6.41
N ALA A 188 17.99 -14.66 -7.73
CA ALA A 188 17.97 -15.84 -8.61
C ALA A 188 18.79 -17.01 -8.06
N LYS A 189 20.07 -16.83 -7.71
CA LYS A 189 20.93 -17.95 -7.29
C LYS A 189 20.51 -18.63 -5.99
N LYS A 190 20.18 -17.85 -4.94
CA LYS A 190 19.76 -18.42 -3.65
C LYS A 190 18.38 -19.09 -3.76
N ALA A 191 17.46 -18.44 -4.49
CA ALA A 191 16.14 -18.98 -4.81
C ALA A 191 16.24 -20.32 -5.55
N SER A 192 17.06 -20.37 -6.60
CA SER A 192 17.35 -21.59 -7.34
C SER A 192 17.85 -22.72 -6.42
N CYS A 193 18.73 -22.41 -5.46
CA CYS A 193 19.25 -23.40 -4.53
C CYS A 193 18.24 -23.85 -3.46
N TYR A 194 17.29 -22.99 -3.08
CA TYR A 194 16.16 -23.38 -2.24
C TYR A 194 15.25 -24.39 -2.96
N ILE A 195 14.90 -24.12 -4.22
CA ILE A 195 14.11 -25.07 -5.03
C ILE A 195 14.85 -26.38 -5.20
N LYS A 196 16.17 -26.34 -5.43
CA LYS A 196 17.01 -27.55 -5.44
C LYS A 196 16.90 -28.35 -4.15
N CYS A 197 17.01 -27.70 -3.00
CA CYS A 197 16.87 -28.37 -1.72
C CYS A 197 15.51 -29.09 -1.61
N LEU A 198 14.41 -28.41 -1.94
CA LEU A 198 13.08 -29.02 -1.94
C LEU A 198 13.00 -30.23 -2.86
N TYR A 199 13.53 -30.11 -4.09
CA TYR A 199 13.49 -31.18 -5.09
C TYR A 199 14.31 -32.40 -4.68
N LEU A 200 15.45 -32.22 -4.02
CA LEU A 200 16.23 -33.32 -3.45
C LEU A 200 15.45 -34.03 -2.33
N LYS A 201 14.86 -33.28 -1.40
CA LYS A 201 14.06 -33.87 -0.29
C LYS A 201 12.79 -34.57 -0.78
N LEU A 202 12.23 -34.10 -1.89
CA LEU A 202 11.07 -34.71 -2.53
C LEU A 202 11.44 -35.86 -3.50
N ASN A 203 12.72 -36.18 -3.68
CA ASN A 203 13.20 -37.20 -4.62
C ASN A 203 12.82 -36.93 -6.09
N PHE A 204 12.83 -35.67 -6.51
CA PHE A 204 12.59 -35.28 -7.90
C PHE A 204 13.76 -35.64 -8.81
N PHE A 205 14.94 -35.88 -8.24
CA PHE A 205 16.16 -36.26 -8.95
C PHE A 205 16.44 -37.74 -8.81
N LYS A 206 16.88 -38.35 -9.90
CA LYS A 206 17.54 -39.66 -9.93
C LYS A 206 18.99 -39.56 -9.41
N PRO A 207 19.65 -40.69 -9.12
CA PRO A 207 21.06 -40.69 -8.70
C PRO A 207 22.05 -40.06 -9.71
N ASP A 208 21.67 -39.98 -10.99
CA ASP A 208 22.45 -39.36 -12.06
C ASP A 208 22.20 -37.85 -12.20
N GLU A 209 21.52 -37.23 -11.23
CA GLU A 209 21.17 -35.81 -11.22
C GLU A 209 20.22 -35.35 -12.34
N ASN A 210 19.54 -36.29 -13.00
CA ASN A 210 18.44 -36.01 -13.92
C ASN A 210 17.09 -36.10 -13.21
N PHE A 211 16.06 -35.42 -13.75
CA PHE A 211 14.72 -35.47 -13.17
C PHE A 211 14.07 -36.85 -13.33
N ASP A 212 13.47 -37.36 -12.26
CA ASP A 212 12.65 -38.57 -12.29
C ASP A 212 11.21 -38.22 -12.72
N THR A 213 11.03 -38.08 -14.03
CA THR A 213 9.73 -37.68 -14.60
C THR A 213 8.63 -38.70 -14.31
N GLU A 214 8.96 -39.98 -14.16
CA GLU A 214 7.96 -41.02 -13.85
C GLU A 214 7.50 -40.90 -12.40
N PHE A 215 8.44 -40.74 -11.47
CA PHE A 215 8.12 -40.47 -10.07
C PHE A 215 7.31 -39.17 -9.89
N ILE A 216 7.76 -38.05 -10.50
CA ILE A 216 7.09 -36.75 -10.38
C ILE A 216 5.64 -36.85 -10.85
N THR A 217 5.39 -37.48 -11.99
CA THR A 217 4.04 -37.56 -12.59
C THR A 217 3.14 -38.53 -11.85
N SER A 218 3.70 -39.60 -11.26
CA SER A 218 2.97 -40.50 -10.36
C SER A 218 2.56 -39.80 -9.05
N LYS A 219 3.45 -38.95 -8.49
CA LYS A 219 3.23 -38.28 -7.21
C LYS A 219 2.39 -37.00 -7.33
N TYR A 220 2.52 -36.27 -8.44
CA TYR A 220 1.85 -35.00 -8.71
C TYR A 220 1.10 -35.09 -10.04
N PRO A 221 -0.14 -35.64 -10.04
CA PRO A 221 -0.89 -35.92 -11.28
C PRO A 221 -1.21 -34.68 -12.13
N PHE A 222 -1.15 -33.49 -11.53
CA PHE A 222 -1.31 -32.22 -12.25
C PHE A 222 -0.09 -31.87 -13.14
N ILE A 223 1.06 -32.52 -12.94
CA ILE A 223 2.21 -32.44 -13.83
C ILE A 223 2.16 -33.65 -14.77
N THR A 224 1.72 -33.47 -16.01
CA THR A 224 1.60 -34.57 -16.97
C THR A 224 2.98 -35.11 -17.39
N GLN A 225 3.04 -36.37 -17.84
CA GLN A 225 4.30 -36.97 -18.29
C GLN A 225 4.94 -36.21 -19.45
N LYS A 226 4.12 -35.69 -20.37
CA LYS A 226 4.58 -34.84 -21.48
C LYS A 226 5.20 -33.53 -20.97
N LEU A 227 4.53 -32.85 -20.04
CA LEU A 227 5.02 -31.62 -19.43
C LEU A 227 6.33 -31.86 -18.66
N SER A 228 6.37 -32.88 -17.80
CA SER A 228 7.54 -33.23 -17.00
C SER A 228 8.76 -33.55 -17.86
N LYS A 229 8.60 -34.38 -18.91
CA LYS A 229 9.69 -34.71 -19.85
C LYS A 229 10.22 -33.48 -20.58
N ARG A 230 9.34 -32.60 -21.08
CA ARG A 230 9.73 -31.36 -21.75
C ARG A 230 10.54 -30.45 -20.81
N CYS A 231 10.03 -30.19 -19.60
CA CYS A 231 10.72 -29.34 -18.64
C CYS A 231 12.05 -29.94 -18.15
N ALA A 232 12.12 -31.28 -18.03
CA ALA A 232 13.37 -31.97 -17.71
C ALA A 232 14.42 -31.82 -18.83
N GLN A 233 14.01 -31.93 -20.09
CA GLN A 233 14.89 -31.72 -21.24
C GLN A 233 15.42 -30.28 -21.33
N GLU A 234 14.56 -29.30 -21.06
CA GLU A 234 14.97 -27.88 -21.01
C GLU A 234 16.02 -27.63 -19.92
N ALA A 235 15.79 -28.18 -18.73
CA ALA A 235 16.71 -28.08 -17.61
C ALA A 235 18.01 -28.87 -17.81
N ALA A 236 18.02 -29.95 -18.60
CA ALA A 236 19.19 -30.81 -18.81
C ALA A 236 20.41 -30.08 -19.42
N SER A 237 20.19 -28.91 -20.03
CA SER A 237 21.24 -28.06 -20.60
C SER A 237 22.16 -27.42 -19.55
N LYS A 238 21.76 -27.40 -18.27
CA LYS A 238 22.53 -26.79 -17.18
C LYS A 238 23.28 -27.84 -16.39
N SER A 239 24.50 -27.53 -15.95
CA SER A 239 25.28 -28.42 -15.06
C SER A 239 24.98 -28.17 -13.59
N ASP A 240 24.74 -26.91 -13.19
CA ASP A 240 24.43 -26.55 -11.81
C ASP A 240 23.01 -27.02 -11.41
N LEU A 241 22.94 -27.80 -10.34
CA LEU A 241 21.67 -28.34 -9.83
C LEU A 241 20.69 -27.25 -9.39
N CYS A 242 21.16 -26.08 -8.91
CA CYS A 242 20.26 -24.98 -8.56
C CYS A 242 19.60 -24.40 -9.82
N GLU A 243 20.38 -24.11 -10.87
CA GLU A 243 19.85 -23.65 -12.15
C GLU A 243 18.92 -24.69 -12.79
N LYS A 244 19.30 -25.98 -12.79
CA LYS A 244 18.44 -27.08 -13.27
C LYS A 244 17.07 -27.06 -12.58
N SER A 245 17.05 -27.02 -11.25
CA SER A 245 15.82 -26.98 -10.46
C SER A 245 14.94 -25.76 -10.77
N PHE A 246 15.56 -24.59 -10.93
CA PHE A 246 14.85 -23.35 -11.22
C PHE A 246 14.23 -23.35 -12.62
N ILE A 247 14.96 -23.80 -13.64
CA ILE A 247 14.44 -23.91 -15.02
C ILE A 247 13.27 -24.89 -15.07
N PHE A 248 13.41 -26.06 -14.43
CA PHE A 248 12.32 -27.03 -14.38
C PHE A 248 11.08 -26.45 -13.69
N ALA A 249 11.25 -25.80 -12.53
CA ALA A 249 10.16 -25.18 -11.79
C ALA A 249 9.44 -24.11 -12.61
N ASN A 250 10.20 -23.22 -13.27
CA ASN A 250 9.63 -22.17 -14.11
C ASN A 250 8.91 -22.73 -15.34
N CYS A 251 9.46 -23.76 -15.99
CA CYS A 251 8.80 -24.42 -17.10
C CYS A 251 7.46 -25.06 -16.67
N VAL A 252 7.43 -25.75 -15.52
CA VAL A 252 6.20 -26.37 -15.00
C VAL A 252 5.19 -25.29 -14.61
N VAL A 253 5.59 -24.30 -13.82
CA VAL A 253 4.69 -23.22 -13.38
C VAL A 253 4.19 -22.41 -14.57
N GLY A 254 5.05 -22.04 -15.52
CA GLY A 254 4.65 -21.31 -16.73
C GLY A 254 3.65 -22.10 -17.59
N ALA A 255 3.84 -23.41 -17.71
CA ALA A 255 2.87 -24.26 -18.41
C ALA A 255 1.53 -24.35 -17.68
N LEU A 256 1.53 -24.42 -16.35
CA LEU A 256 0.32 -24.46 -15.53
C LEU A 256 -0.38 -23.09 -15.39
N LEU A 257 0.33 -21.98 -15.62
CA LEU A 257 -0.18 -20.62 -15.55
C LEU A 257 -0.74 -20.10 -16.88
N LEU A 258 -0.19 -20.52 -18.02
CA LEU A 258 -0.99 -20.51 -19.25
C LEU A 258 -2.23 -21.32 -18.92
N PRO A 259 -3.46 -20.83 -19.19
CA PRO A 259 -4.61 -21.63 -18.86
C PRO A 259 -4.53 -22.79 -19.83
N ASP A 260 -4.05 -23.94 -19.36
CA ASP A 260 -3.95 -25.16 -20.14
C ASP A 260 -5.30 -25.38 -20.82
N THR A 261 -6.41 -24.96 -20.22
CA THR A 261 -7.72 -24.90 -20.85
C THR A 261 -7.77 -24.10 -22.15
N ILE A 262 -7.22 -22.89 -22.26
CA ILE A 262 -7.26 -22.11 -23.52
C ILE A 262 -6.30 -22.71 -24.55
N LYS A 263 -5.10 -23.09 -24.13
CA LYS A 263 -4.12 -23.69 -25.05
C LYS A 263 -4.60 -25.05 -25.55
N GLN A 264 -5.13 -25.89 -24.67
CA GLN A 264 -5.74 -27.17 -25.02
C GLN A 264 -7.03 -26.98 -25.81
N SER A 265 -7.88 -25.99 -25.49
CA SER A 265 -9.06 -25.69 -26.32
C SER A 265 -8.64 -25.30 -27.74
N TRP A 266 -7.60 -24.47 -27.89
CA TRP A 266 -7.05 -24.15 -29.21
C TRP A 266 -6.48 -25.39 -29.91
N ILE A 267 -5.64 -26.17 -29.22
CA ILE A 267 -5.05 -27.40 -29.77
C ILE A 267 -6.15 -28.38 -30.19
N ASN A 268 -7.11 -28.68 -29.33
CA ASN A 268 -8.22 -29.59 -29.60
C ASN A 268 -9.09 -29.09 -30.76
N LEU A 269 -9.26 -27.76 -30.89
CA LEU A 269 -9.99 -27.15 -31.99
C LEU A 269 -9.26 -27.35 -33.34
N ILE A 270 -7.93 -27.24 -33.36
CA ILE A 270 -7.14 -27.37 -34.60
C ILE A 270 -6.64 -28.79 -34.88
N GLU A 271 -6.61 -29.68 -33.88
CA GLU A 271 -6.03 -31.03 -33.94
C GLU A 271 -6.49 -31.83 -35.17
N PRO A 272 -7.78 -31.83 -35.55
CA PRO A 272 -8.25 -32.57 -36.73
C PRO A 272 -7.63 -32.08 -38.05
N TYR A 273 -7.09 -30.86 -38.08
CA TYR A 273 -6.62 -30.19 -39.29
C TYR A 273 -5.10 -30.06 -39.35
N ILE A 274 -4.36 -30.40 -38.29
CA ILE A 274 -2.90 -30.17 -38.20
C ILE A 274 -2.17 -30.80 -39.38
N ASN A 275 -2.37 -32.10 -39.64
CA ASN A 275 -1.63 -32.82 -40.68
C ASN A 275 -2.00 -32.35 -42.09
N GLU A 276 -3.29 -32.13 -42.35
CA GLU A 276 -3.80 -31.65 -43.64
C GLU A 276 -3.23 -30.26 -43.96
N CYS A 277 -3.37 -29.31 -43.02
CA CYS A 277 -2.91 -27.95 -43.21
C CYS A 277 -1.38 -27.83 -43.23
N GLN A 278 -0.66 -28.68 -42.50
CA GLN A 278 0.80 -28.74 -42.59
C GLN A 278 1.24 -29.16 -43.99
N GLN A 279 0.61 -30.20 -44.56
CA GLN A 279 0.92 -30.67 -45.90
C GLN A 279 0.58 -29.62 -46.97
N GLU A 280 -0.59 -28.99 -46.88
CA GLU A 280 -1.04 -27.96 -47.84
C GLU A 280 -0.11 -26.75 -47.86
N SER A 281 0.33 -26.30 -46.68
CA SER A 281 1.18 -25.11 -46.53
C SER A 281 2.66 -25.39 -46.75
N SER A 282 3.07 -26.66 -46.82
CA SER A 282 4.48 -27.08 -46.81
C SER A 282 5.24 -26.58 -45.57
N MET A 283 4.56 -26.42 -44.42
CA MET A 283 5.15 -25.93 -43.19
C MET A 283 6.09 -26.97 -42.56
N ASP A 284 7.29 -26.54 -42.18
CA ASP A 284 8.29 -27.39 -41.54
C ASP A 284 7.81 -27.87 -40.15
N GLN A 285 8.08 -29.14 -39.83
CA GLN A 285 7.71 -29.77 -38.55
C GLN A 285 8.24 -29.00 -37.33
N LYS A 286 9.42 -28.38 -37.44
CA LYS A 286 10.05 -27.57 -36.41
C LYS A 286 9.26 -26.30 -36.13
N ASP A 287 8.81 -25.62 -37.18
CA ASP A 287 7.99 -24.42 -37.05
C ASP A 287 6.60 -24.77 -36.49
N LEU A 288 6.03 -25.90 -36.92
CA LEU A 288 4.77 -26.41 -36.36
C LEU A 288 4.91 -26.72 -34.86
N SER A 289 6.04 -27.31 -34.46
CA SER A 289 6.34 -27.58 -33.06
C SER A 289 6.43 -26.29 -32.24
N LYS A 290 7.07 -25.23 -32.75
CA LYS A 290 7.14 -23.93 -32.07
C LYS A 290 5.76 -23.29 -31.90
N LEU A 291 4.95 -23.32 -32.97
CA LEU A 291 3.59 -22.79 -32.96
C LEU A 291 2.72 -23.48 -31.90
N ASN A 292 2.80 -24.81 -31.82
CA ASN A 292 1.98 -25.60 -30.90
C ASN A 292 2.50 -25.59 -29.45
N ASN A 293 3.82 -25.61 -29.26
CA ASN A 293 4.40 -25.81 -27.94
C ASN A 293 4.80 -24.52 -27.24
N ASP A 294 5.24 -23.51 -27.98
CA ASP A 294 5.93 -22.34 -27.41
C ASP A 294 5.08 -21.07 -27.48
N ALA A 295 3.90 -21.15 -28.12
CA ALA A 295 3.08 -19.98 -28.42
C ALA A 295 3.91 -18.87 -29.11
N ASP A 296 4.83 -19.27 -29.98
CA ASP A 296 5.58 -18.39 -30.86
C ASP A 296 5.09 -18.63 -32.29
N VAL A 297 4.76 -17.57 -33.02
CA VAL A 297 4.33 -17.69 -34.43
C VAL A 297 5.54 -17.40 -35.32
N PRO A 298 6.13 -18.42 -35.97
CA PRO A 298 7.22 -18.17 -36.92
C PRO A 298 6.76 -17.21 -38.02
N LYS A 299 7.61 -16.27 -38.40
CA LYS A 299 7.26 -15.21 -39.38
C LYS A 299 7.38 -15.68 -40.84
N SER A 300 7.34 -16.99 -41.09
CA SER A 300 7.48 -17.56 -42.43
C SER A 300 6.14 -17.50 -43.19
N LYS A 301 6.22 -17.46 -44.53
CA LYS A 301 5.03 -17.43 -45.39
C LYS A 301 4.24 -18.73 -45.25
N GLU A 302 4.95 -19.84 -45.10
CA GLU A 302 4.43 -21.18 -44.87
C GLU A 302 3.61 -21.23 -43.57
N THR A 303 4.06 -20.56 -42.51
CA THR A 303 3.28 -20.41 -41.26
C THR A 303 1.99 -19.63 -41.49
N GLY A 304 2.06 -18.54 -42.26
CA GLY A 304 0.87 -17.77 -42.64
C GLY A 304 -0.14 -18.62 -43.42
N CYS A 305 0.33 -19.44 -44.36
CA CYS A 305 -0.52 -20.31 -45.16
C CYS A 305 -1.06 -21.51 -44.37
N TYR A 306 -0.30 -22.02 -43.39
CA TYR A 306 -0.80 -23.02 -42.44
C TYR A 306 -1.96 -22.46 -41.63
N LEU A 307 -1.79 -21.27 -41.04
CA LEU A 307 -2.83 -20.60 -40.26
C LEU A 307 -4.06 -20.28 -41.13
N LYS A 308 -3.84 -19.85 -42.38
CA LYS A 308 -4.93 -19.68 -43.37
C LYS A 308 -5.75 -20.95 -43.52
N CYS A 309 -5.10 -22.08 -43.80
CA CYS A 309 -5.81 -23.37 -43.94
C CYS A 309 -6.60 -23.71 -42.68
N VAL A 310 -5.99 -23.59 -41.50
CA VAL A 310 -6.67 -23.87 -40.23
C VAL A 310 -7.89 -22.97 -40.05
N TYR A 311 -7.76 -21.67 -40.27
CA TYR A 311 -8.87 -20.72 -40.13
C TYR A 311 -9.98 -20.96 -41.16
N GLN A 312 -9.65 -21.39 -42.38
CA GLN A 312 -10.66 -21.79 -43.37
C GLN A 312 -11.43 -23.03 -42.92
N LYS A 313 -10.74 -24.05 -42.39
CA LYS A 313 -11.38 -25.28 -41.87
C LYS A 313 -12.26 -25.00 -40.66
N LEU A 314 -11.85 -24.05 -39.82
CA LEU A 314 -12.65 -23.55 -38.69
C LEU A 314 -13.74 -22.57 -39.11
N LYS A 315 -13.87 -22.19 -40.39
CA LYS A 315 -14.84 -21.21 -40.88
C LYS A 315 -14.70 -19.83 -40.24
N PHE A 316 -13.48 -19.45 -39.86
CA PHE A 316 -13.18 -18.11 -39.38
C PHE A 316 -13.15 -17.07 -40.50
N PHE A 317 -13.11 -17.52 -41.76
CA PHE A 317 -13.30 -16.67 -42.93
C PHE A 317 -14.72 -16.79 -43.47
N LYS A 318 -15.25 -15.65 -43.90
CA LYS A 318 -16.46 -15.53 -44.72
C LYS A 318 -16.15 -15.91 -46.19
N PRO A 319 -17.17 -16.09 -47.04
CA PRO A 319 -16.98 -16.39 -48.46
C PRO A 319 -16.22 -15.31 -49.25
N ASP A 320 -16.22 -14.07 -48.78
CA ASP A 320 -15.48 -12.94 -49.35
C ASP A 320 -14.03 -12.83 -48.82
N GLU A 321 -13.56 -13.86 -48.12
CA GLU A 321 -12.21 -13.95 -47.55
C GLU A 321 -11.91 -12.91 -46.45
N GLU A 322 -12.94 -12.26 -45.90
CA GLU A 322 -12.85 -11.45 -44.69
C GLU A 322 -13.07 -12.32 -43.43
N PHE A 323 -12.50 -11.90 -42.30
CA PHE A 323 -12.68 -12.62 -41.05
C PHE A 323 -14.11 -12.48 -40.50
N ASP A 324 -14.72 -13.58 -40.07
CA ASP A 324 -16.01 -13.59 -39.38
C ASP A 324 -15.84 -13.30 -37.89
N THR A 325 -15.75 -12.02 -37.55
CA THR A 325 -15.59 -11.58 -36.16
C THR A 325 -16.67 -12.09 -35.21
N GLU A 326 -17.91 -12.27 -35.69
CA GLU A 326 -19.01 -12.71 -34.84
C GLU A 326 -18.85 -14.19 -34.51
N PHE A 327 -18.61 -15.01 -35.54
CA PHE A 327 -18.36 -16.44 -35.38
C PHE A 327 -17.09 -16.72 -34.56
N MET A 328 -16.01 -15.98 -34.79
CA MET A 328 -14.79 -16.13 -34.00
C MET A 328 -15.02 -15.81 -32.53
N THR A 329 -15.79 -14.77 -32.20
CA THR A 329 -16.10 -14.45 -30.79
C THR A 329 -17.05 -15.44 -30.13
N SER A 330 -17.88 -16.15 -30.90
CA SER A 330 -18.72 -17.23 -30.35
C SER A 330 -17.94 -18.51 -30.11
N GLU A 331 -17.03 -18.88 -31.01
CA GLU A 331 -16.18 -20.08 -30.87
C GLU A 331 -15.03 -19.87 -29.88
N LEU A 332 -14.42 -18.68 -29.87
CA LEU A 332 -13.33 -18.30 -28.98
C LEU A 332 -13.86 -17.39 -27.88
N SER A 333 -14.62 -17.97 -26.94
CA SER A 333 -15.26 -17.22 -25.85
C SER A 333 -14.30 -16.40 -24.97
N TYR A 334 -13.00 -16.64 -25.08
CA TYR A 334 -11.93 -15.91 -24.39
C TYR A 334 -11.39 -14.69 -25.15
N LEU A 335 -11.81 -14.47 -26.41
CA LEU A 335 -11.40 -13.34 -27.24
C LEU A 335 -12.49 -12.25 -27.23
N PRO A 336 -12.30 -11.12 -26.52
CA PRO A 336 -13.32 -10.08 -26.46
C PRO A 336 -13.65 -9.50 -27.85
N LYS A 337 -14.91 -9.11 -28.07
CA LYS A 337 -15.38 -8.56 -29.35
C LYS A 337 -14.54 -7.38 -29.84
N GLU A 338 -14.22 -6.43 -28.96
CA GLU A 338 -13.40 -5.26 -29.29
C GLU A 338 -11.97 -5.63 -29.68
N MET A 339 -11.43 -6.68 -29.07
CA MET A 339 -10.09 -7.18 -29.36
C MET A 339 -10.07 -7.88 -30.72
N SER A 340 -11.09 -8.70 -31.00
CA SER A 340 -11.31 -9.34 -32.31
C SER A 340 -11.44 -8.32 -33.42
N LYS A 341 -12.18 -7.23 -33.20
CA LYS A 341 -12.36 -6.16 -34.19
C LYS A 341 -11.04 -5.50 -34.58
N LYS A 342 -10.23 -5.09 -33.59
CA LYS A 342 -8.90 -4.50 -33.84
C LYS A 342 -7.98 -5.46 -34.59
N CYS A 343 -8.05 -6.75 -34.23
CA CYS A 343 -7.26 -7.79 -34.89
C CYS A 343 -7.60 -7.90 -36.37
N VAL A 344 -8.89 -7.91 -36.70
CA VAL A 344 -9.35 -7.99 -38.09
C VAL A 344 -8.99 -6.72 -38.86
N GLU A 345 -9.15 -5.54 -38.26
CA GLU A 345 -8.72 -4.28 -38.89
C GLU A 345 -7.21 -4.28 -39.24
N GLU A 346 -6.35 -4.78 -38.35
CA GLU A 346 -4.91 -4.88 -38.60
C GLU A 346 -4.61 -5.94 -39.68
N ALA A 347 -5.26 -7.10 -39.63
CA ALA A 347 -5.08 -8.17 -40.60
C ALA A 347 -5.57 -7.78 -42.00
N SER A 348 -6.72 -7.10 -42.13
CA SER A 348 -7.29 -6.68 -43.42
C SER A 348 -6.43 -5.63 -44.15
N SER A 349 -5.41 -5.06 -43.49
CA SER A 349 -4.39 -4.23 -44.16
C SER A 349 -3.47 -5.02 -45.12
N LYS A 350 -3.47 -6.35 -45.02
CA LYS A 350 -2.72 -7.26 -45.90
C LYS A 350 -3.59 -7.75 -47.04
N SER A 351 -3.04 -7.83 -48.25
CA SER A 351 -3.76 -8.30 -49.43
C SER A 351 -3.75 -9.83 -49.56
N ASP A 352 -2.67 -10.49 -49.14
CA ASP A 352 -2.51 -11.93 -49.23
C ASP A 352 -3.12 -12.63 -48.01
N LEU A 353 -3.88 -13.70 -48.21
CA LEU A 353 -4.57 -14.40 -47.13
C LEU A 353 -3.63 -15.09 -46.13
N CYS A 354 -2.45 -15.54 -46.57
CA CYS A 354 -1.45 -16.09 -45.67
C CYS A 354 -0.88 -14.98 -44.77
N ASP A 355 -0.62 -13.80 -45.33
CA ASP A 355 -0.17 -12.63 -44.55
C ASP A 355 -1.27 -12.14 -43.59
N LYS A 356 -2.55 -12.08 -44.03
CA LYS A 356 -3.69 -11.76 -43.17
C LYS A 356 -3.74 -12.71 -41.98
N SER A 357 -3.64 -14.02 -42.25
CA SER A 357 -3.68 -15.08 -41.23
C SER A 357 -2.49 -15.03 -40.28
N LEU A 358 -1.30 -14.71 -40.78
CA LEU A 358 -0.10 -14.55 -39.97
C LEU A 358 -0.21 -13.36 -39.00
N VAL A 359 -0.72 -12.22 -39.47
CA VAL A 359 -0.98 -11.04 -38.63
C VAL A 359 -2.01 -11.39 -37.55
N PHE A 360 -3.10 -12.05 -37.93
CA PHE A 360 -4.16 -12.47 -37.01
C PHE A 360 -3.65 -13.46 -35.95
N GLY A 361 -2.89 -14.48 -36.34
CA GLY A 361 -2.30 -15.45 -35.41
C GLY A 361 -1.33 -14.80 -34.42
N ASN A 362 -0.45 -13.90 -34.88
CA ASN A 362 0.42 -13.12 -34.00
C ASN A 362 -0.36 -12.29 -32.99
N PHE A 363 -1.47 -11.70 -33.41
CA PHE A 363 -2.32 -10.92 -32.52
C PHE A 363 -3.03 -11.80 -31.49
N ILE A 364 -3.56 -12.98 -31.86
CA ILE A 364 -4.15 -13.92 -30.89
C ILE A 364 -3.14 -14.27 -29.80
N ILE A 365 -1.90 -14.57 -30.16
CA ILE A 365 -0.86 -14.88 -29.17
C ILE A 365 -0.60 -13.68 -28.25
N LYS A 366 -0.46 -12.46 -28.81
CA LYS A 366 -0.34 -11.24 -28.00
C LYS A 366 -1.57 -10.99 -27.12
N ALA A 367 -2.77 -11.30 -27.62
CA ALA A 367 -4.03 -11.16 -26.91
C ALA A 367 -4.11 -12.12 -25.73
N LEU A 368 -3.69 -13.37 -25.92
CA LEU A 368 -3.57 -14.34 -24.85
C LEU A 368 -2.63 -13.84 -23.75
N ASN A 369 -1.46 -13.29 -24.13
CA ASN A 369 -0.53 -12.67 -23.18
C ASN A 369 -1.12 -11.39 -22.53
N PHE A 370 -1.94 -10.62 -23.24
CA PHE A 370 -2.60 -9.43 -22.70
C PHE A 370 -3.75 -9.78 -21.74
N VAL A 371 -4.50 -10.85 -21.99
CA VAL A 371 -5.52 -11.38 -21.08
C VAL A 371 -4.87 -11.75 -19.74
N GLU A 372 -3.63 -12.24 -19.74
CA GLU A 372 -2.86 -12.47 -18.51
C GLU A 372 -2.60 -11.18 -17.74
N LEU A 373 -2.23 -10.11 -18.44
CA LEU A 373 -2.01 -8.80 -17.85
C LEU A 373 -3.31 -8.15 -17.33
N TYR A 374 -4.41 -8.30 -18.06
CA TYR A 374 -5.71 -7.75 -17.70
C TYR A 374 -6.34 -8.49 -16.51
N MET A 375 -6.23 -9.81 -16.47
CA MET A 375 -6.63 -10.63 -15.31
C MET A 375 -5.78 -10.28 -14.09
N LEU A 376 -4.47 -10.01 -14.27
CA LEU A 376 -3.62 -9.51 -13.20
C LEU A 376 -4.12 -8.14 -12.69
N TYR A 377 -4.39 -7.19 -13.59
CA TYR A 377 -4.86 -5.84 -13.24
C TYR A 377 -6.19 -5.85 -12.47
N THR A 378 -7.18 -6.62 -12.93
CA THR A 378 -8.48 -6.71 -12.28
C THR A 378 -8.39 -7.37 -10.90
N TYR A 379 -7.53 -8.37 -10.75
CA TYR A 379 -7.25 -9.01 -9.46
C TYR A 379 -6.53 -8.06 -8.50
N LEU A 380 -5.48 -7.37 -8.96
CA LEU A 380 -4.76 -6.32 -8.25
C LEU A 380 -5.72 -5.27 -7.67
N ARG A 381 -6.63 -4.78 -8.51
CA ARG A 381 -7.64 -3.80 -8.12
C ARG A 381 -8.53 -4.32 -7.00
N ARG A 382 -9.04 -5.57 -7.10
CA ARG A 382 -9.87 -6.17 -6.05
C ARG A 382 -9.10 -6.38 -4.75
N PHE A 383 -7.87 -6.84 -4.83
CA PHE A 383 -7.00 -7.04 -3.66
C PHE A 383 -6.70 -5.72 -2.94
N LEU A 384 -6.30 -4.68 -3.70
CA LEU A 384 -6.01 -3.36 -3.14
C LEU A 384 -7.25 -2.72 -2.50
N VAL A 385 -8.42 -2.82 -3.11
CA VAL A 385 -9.68 -2.32 -2.53
C VAL A 385 -10.03 -3.05 -1.24
N SER A 386 -9.90 -4.39 -1.21
CA SER A 386 -10.18 -5.18 0.00
C SER A 386 -9.20 -4.85 1.14
N ARG A 387 -7.91 -4.66 0.81
CA ARG A 387 -6.89 -4.30 1.79
C ARG A 387 -7.02 -2.88 2.31
N LEU A 388 -7.32 -1.92 1.43
CA LEU A 388 -7.63 -0.55 1.84
C LEU A 388 -8.82 -0.54 2.80
N TYR A 389 -9.85 -1.34 2.52
CA TYR A 389 -11.02 -1.47 3.38
C TYR A 389 -10.67 -2.07 4.76
N GLN A 390 -9.87 -3.14 4.81
CA GLN A 390 -9.38 -3.71 6.09
C GLN A 390 -8.51 -2.72 6.87
N PHE A 391 -7.64 -1.99 6.18
CA PHE A 391 -6.76 -1.00 6.80
C PHE A 391 -7.56 0.18 7.37
N LEU A 392 -8.56 0.68 6.62
CA LEU A 392 -9.49 1.71 7.09
C LEU A 392 -10.27 1.23 8.31
N ASN A 393 -10.78 0.00 8.31
CA ASN A 393 -11.49 -0.57 9.46
C ASN A 393 -10.58 -0.77 10.68
N MET A 394 -9.27 -0.94 10.50
CA MET A 394 -8.31 -1.06 11.60
C MET A 394 -7.87 0.32 12.15
N LEU A 395 -7.79 1.34 11.29
CA LEU A 395 -7.42 2.70 11.70
C LEU A 395 -8.58 3.49 12.30
N LEU A 396 -9.80 3.31 11.79
CA LEU A 396 -10.97 4.08 12.22
C LEU A 396 -11.23 4.03 13.74
N PRO A 397 -11.15 2.87 14.42
CA PRO A 397 -11.35 2.80 15.87
C PRO A 397 -10.25 3.54 16.65
N ASN A 398 -9.00 3.47 16.18
CA ASN A 398 -7.87 4.15 16.81
C ASN A 398 -7.96 5.66 16.65
N ILE A 399 -8.37 6.14 15.47
CA ILE A 399 -8.63 7.56 15.21
C ILE A 399 -9.80 8.05 16.09
N LEU A 400 -10.89 7.29 16.20
CA LEU A 400 -12.00 7.62 17.11
C LEU A 400 -11.55 7.65 18.57
N ALA A 401 -10.70 6.72 19.00
CA ALA A 401 -10.16 6.70 20.35
C ALA A 401 -9.29 7.94 20.64
N VAL A 402 -8.46 8.36 19.69
CA VAL A 402 -7.67 9.61 19.81
C VAL A 402 -8.61 10.82 19.86
N ILE A 403 -9.60 10.91 18.98
CA ILE A 403 -10.56 12.03 18.97
C ILE A 403 -11.36 12.09 20.29
N THR A 404 -11.74 10.95 20.87
CA THR A 404 -12.48 10.94 22.15
C THR A 404 -11.60 11.33 23.33
N VAL A 405 -10.33 10.88 23.37
CA VAL A 405 -9.39 11.25 24.43
C VAL A 405 -9.00 12.73 24.35
N PHE A 406 -8.70 13.25 23.16
CA PHE A 406 -8.30 14.65 22.98
C PHE A 406 -9.48 15.62 22.90
N GLY A 407 -10.64 15.19 22.40
CA GLY A 407 -11.87 15.99 22.37
C GLY A 407 -12.45 16.25 23.76
N SER A 408 -12.07 15.44 24.76
CA SER A 408 -12.44 15.66 26.17
C SER A 408 -11.64 16.80 26.84
N LEU A 409 -10.54 17.25 26.24
CA LEU A 409 -9.66 18.30 26.80
C LEU A 409 -9.99 19.71 26.30
N THR A 410 -10.88 19.85 25.31
CA THR A 410 -11.44 21.13 24.88
C THR A 410 -12.83 21.33 25.47
N LEU A 411 -12.97 21.17 26.79
CA LEU A 411 -14.13 21.74 27.48
C LEU A 411 -13.98 23.27 27.31
N SER A 412 -14.77 23.85 26.40
CA SER A 412 -14.84 25.29 26.23
C SER A 412 -15.23 25.89 27.56
N LYS A 413 -14.21 26.36 28.28
CA LYS A 413 -14.26 27.13 29.51
C LYS A 413 -15.21 28.31 29.28
N LYS A 414 -16.47 28.17 29.72
CA LYS A 414 -17.51 29.22 29.66
C LYS A 414 -17.79 29.72 31.07
N LEU A 415 -17.97 31.03 31.22
CA LEU A 415 -18.47 31.60 32.47
C LEU A 415 -19.89 31.07 32.75
N PRO A 416 -20.23 30.79 34.02
CA PRO A 416 -21.61 30.49 34.38
C PRO A 416 -22.58 31.62 33.95
N ASP A 417 -23.71 31.26 33.34
CA ASP A 417 -24.70 32.22 32.81
C ASP A 417 -25.15 33.26 33.86
N ALA A 418 -25.20 32.87 35.13
CA ALA A 418 -25.57 33.77 36.23
C ALA A 418 -24.58 34.95 36.41
N ILE A 419 -23.28 34.71 36.18
CA ILE A 419 -22.26 35.76 36.23
C ILE A 419 -22.44 36.71 35.04
N VAL A 420 -22.61 36.14 33.85
CA VAL A 420 -22.85 36.91 32.61
C VAL A 420 -24.07 37.82 32.73
N GLN A 421 -25.19 37.31 33.22
CA GLN A 421 -26.43 38.08 33.38
C GLN A 421 -26.28 39.21 34.39
N THR A 422 -25.59 38.96 35.51
CA THR A 422 -25.36 39.95 36.56
C THR A 422 -24.49 41.09 36.03
N TRP A 423 -23.37 40.76 35.39
CA TRP A 423 -22.49 41.74 34.76
C TRP A 423 -23.21 42.56 33.68
N THR A 424 -23.95 41.90 32.79
CA THR A 424 -24.71 42.57 31.72
C THR A 424 -25.70 43.59 32.30
N LYS A 425 -26.37 43.23 33.40
CA LYS A 425 -27.31 44.13 34.08
C LYS A 425 -26.60 45.32 34.72
N ALA A 426 -25.41 45.14 35.29
CA ALA A 426 -24.64 46.21 35.91
C ALA A 426 -24.18 47.28 34.90
N ILE A 427 -23.86 46.87 33.67
CA ILE A 427 -23.28 47.76 32.66
C ILE A 427 -24.30 48.37 31.69
N VAL A 428 -25.55 47.89 31.68
CA VAL A 428 -26.55 48.23 30.64
C VAL A 428 -26.78 49.74 30.50
N SER A 429 -26.77 50.48 31.61
CA SER A 429 -26.94 51.94 31.61
C SER A 429 -25.75 52.71 31.02
N PHE A 430 -24.62 52.04 30.82
CA PHE A 430 -23.38 52.62 30.31
C PHE A 430 -22.99 52.08 28.93
N TYR A 431 -23.69 51.07 28.44
CA TYR A 431 -23.34 50.31 27.24
C TYR A 431 -23.10 51.21 26.02
N ASP A 432 -24.09 52.00 25.62
CA ASP A 432 -24.02 52.84 24.40
C ASP A 432 -22.93 53.91 24.50
N ASN A 433 -22.79 54.53 25.67
CA ASN A 433 -21.80 55.58 25.91
C ASN A 433 -20.38 55.01 25.85
N CYS A 434 -20.14 53.85 26.49
CA CYS A 434 -18.83 53.22 26.48
C CYS A 434 -18.49 52.59 25.14
N LEU A 435 -19.49 52.09 24.39
CA LEU A 435 -19.31 51.63 23.01
C LEU A 435 -18.83 52.77 22.11
N LEU A 436 -19.50 53.93 22.19
CA LEU A 436 -19.13 55.13 21.42
C LEU A 436 -17.74 55.66 21.79
N GLU A 437 -17.41 55.73 23.09
CA GLU A 437 -16.14 56.27 23.58
C GLU A 437 -14.95 55.39 23.20
N SER A 438 -15.09 54.07 23.36
CA SER A 438 -14.02 53.11 23.13
C SER A 438 -13.80 52.75 21.66
N LYS A 439 -14.82 52.96 20.81
CA LYS A 439 -14.84 52.52 19.41
C LYS A 439 -14.65 51.01 19.25
N VAL A 440 -14.98 50.22 20.27
CA VAL A 440 -14.95 48.76 20.17
C VAL A 440 -16.02 48.29 19.18
N ASN A 441 -15.74 47.21 18.44
CA ASN A 441 -16.73 46.63 17.55
C ASN A 441 -17.88 46.02 18.37
N GLU A 442 -19.12 46.33 18.00
CA GLU A 442 -20.31 45.81 18.70
C GLU A 442 -20.35 44.27 18.73
N LYS A 443 -19.84 43.61 17.67
CA LYS A 443 -19.74 42.15 17.61
C LYS A 443 -18.75 41.60 18.63
N ASP A 444 -17.60 42.25 18.77
CA ASP A 444 -16.57 41.87 19.76
C ASP A 444 -17.11 42.02 21.18
N LEU A 445 -17.93 43.05 21.40
CA LEU A 445 -18.60 43.27 22.68
C LEU A 445 -19.70 42.24 22.96
N SER A 446 -20.46 41.85 21.94
CA SER A 446 -21.44 40.75 22.05
C SER A 446 -20.76 39.42 22.42
N ILE A 447 -19.59 39.11 21.85
CA ILE A 447 -18.80 37.92 22.23
C ILE A 447 -18.32 38.04 23.68
N MET A 448 -17.84 39.21 24.10
CA MET A 448 -17.42 39.46 25.47
C MET A 448 -18.54 39.25 26.48
N LEU A 449 -19.74 39.79 26.19
CA LEU A 449 -20.87 39.71 27.10
C LEU A 449 -21.51 38.33 27.10
N ASN A 450 -21.69 37.69 25.94
CA ASN A 450 -22.42 36.43 25.86
C ASN A 450 -21.55 35.19 26.08
N GLU A 451 -20.28 35.23 25.68
CA GLU A 451 -19.39 34.06 25.72
C GLU A 451 -18.35 34.15 26.83
N GLY A 452 -18.25 35.30 27.52
CA GLY A 452 -17.24 35.53 28.55
C GLY A 452 -15.82 35.60 27.98
N TYR A 453 -15.66 35.86 26.68
CA TYR A 453 -14.36 35.92 26.02
C TYR A 453 -13.97 37.38 25.76
N LEU A 454 -12.91 37.85 26.40
CA LEU A 454 -12.44 39.23 26.25
C LEU A 454 -11.47 39.37 25.06
N PRO A 455 -11.86 40.02 23.95
CA PRO A 455 -11.02 40.15 22.77
C PRO A 455 -9.73 40.92 23.08
N LYS A 456 -8.57 40.39 22.69
CA LYS A 456 -7.24 41.01 22.90
C LYS A 456 -7.02 42.25 22.01
N THR A 457 -7.89 43.26 22.14
CA THR A 457 -7.84 44.52 21.41
C THR A 457 -7.75 45.69 22.38
N LYS A 458 -7.13 46.79 21.94
CA LYS A 458 -7.00 47.99 22.76
C LYS A 458 -8.36 48.62 23.05
N GLU A 459 -9.24 48.58 22.06
CA GLU A 459 -10.61 49.10 22.11
C GLU A 459 -11.44 48.37 23.16
N ALA A 460 -11.32 47.04 23.30
CA ALA A 460 -11.97 46.28 24.36
C ALA A 460 -11.46 46.69 25.76
N GLY A 461 -10.15 46.89 25.89
CA GLY A 461 -9.56 47.44 27.13
C GLY A 461 -10.10 48.84 27.46
N CYS A 462 -10.25 49.70 26.45
CA CYS A 462 -10.82 51.04 26.64
C CYS A 462 -12.32 51.01 26.96
N TYR A 463 -13.07 50.04 26.43
CA TYR A 463 -14.47 49.82 26.82
C TYR A 463 -14.56 49.47 28.31
N LEU A 464 -13.76 48.50 28.78
CA LEU A 464 -13.71 48.13 30.19
C LEU A 464 -13.28 49.30 31.08
N LYS A 465 -12.31 50.10 30.65
CA LYS A 465 -11.93 51.34 31.34
C LYS A 465 -13.13 52.27 31.53
N CYS A 466 -13.89 52.54 30.48
CA CYS A 466 -15.08 53.41 30.55
C CYS A 466 -16.10 52.85 31.56
N VAL A 467 -16.39 51.55 31.47
CA VAL A 467 -17.32 50.87 32.37
C VAL A 467 -16.85 50.96 33.83
N TYR A 468 -15.59 50.62 34.11
CA TYR A 468 -15.03 50.63 35.47
C TYR A 468 -14.96 52.04 36.08
N LEU A 469 -14.71 53.08 35.28
CA LEU A 469 -14.78 54.47 35.75
C LEU A 469 -16.21 54.85 36.15
N ARG A 470 -17.23 54.43 35.38
CA ARG A 470 -18.63 54.75 35.68
C ARG A 470 -19.21 53.97 36.86
N LEU A 471 -18.75 52.72 37.05
CA LEU A 471 -19.04 51.92 38.24
C LEU A 471 -18.20 52.37 39.46
N LYS A 472 -17.25 53.29 39.27
CA LYS A 472 -16.28 53.75 40.28
C LYS A 472 -15.35 52.63 40.79
N PHE A 473 -15.29 51.50 40.10
CA PHE A 473 -14.35 50.43 40.38
C PHE A 473 -12.91 50.87 40.11
N LEU A 474 -12.72 51.71 39.10
CA LEU A 474 -11.46 52.37 38.76
C LEU A 474 -11.62 53.88 38.95
N ASN A 475 -10.64 54.55 39.55
CA ASN A 475 -10.64 56.00 39.68
C ASN A 475 -9.84 56.71 38.56
N SER A 476 -9.88 58.05 38.52
CA SER A 476 -9.16 58.86 37.53
C SER A 476 -7.63 58.70 37.58
N GLU A 477 -7.06 58.36 38.74
CA GLU A 477 -5.63 58.09 38.89
C GLU A 477 -5.24 56.67 38.46
N GLY A 478 -6.21 55.82 38.08
CA GLY A 478 -5.96 54.45 37.65
C GLY A 478 -5.76 53.45 38.79
N SER A 479 -6.36 53.71 39.95
CA SER A 479 -6.40 52.81 41.10
C SER A 479 -7.77 52.15 41.22
N PHE A 480 -7.78 50.84 41.47
CA PHE A 480 -9.02 50.08 41.70
C PHE A 480 -9.42 50.08 43.18
N ASP A 481 -10.72 50.12 43.46
CA ASP A 481 -11.26 49.95 44.82
C ASP A 481 -11.76 48.52 45.05
N SER A 482 -10.91 47.70 45.68
CA SER A 482 -11.22 46.29 45.96
C SER A 482 -12.48 46.13 46.83
N ASN A 483 -12.68 47.01 47.82
CA ASN A 483 -13.83 46.87 48.71
C ASN A 483 -15.14 47.11 47.95
N LEU A 484 -15.17 48.16 47.10
CA LEU A 484 -16.33 48.45 46.27
C LEU A 484 -16.60 47.32 45.26
N ILE A 485 -15.58 46.81 44.59
CA ILE A 485 -15.73 45.69 43.62
C ILE A 485 -16.35 44.47 44.30
N THR A 486 -15.83 44.06 45.47
CA THR A 486 -16.36 42.89 46.18
C THR A 486 -17.75 43.10 46.79
N ALA A 487 -18.14 44.36 47.04
CA ALA A 487 -19.46 44.70 47.55
C ALA A 487 -20.54 44.67 46.46
N GLU A 488 -20.21 45.18 45.26
CA GLU A 488 -21.14 45.25 44.14
C GLU A 488 -21.17 43.94 43.32
N GLU A 489 -20.05 43.21 43.25
CA GLU A 489 -19.90 41.99 42.45
C GLU A 489 -19.51 40.79 43.34
N PRO A 490 -20.46 40.14 44.03
CA PRO A 490 -20.18 39.15 45.06
C PRO A 490 -19.51 37.85 44.56
N TYR A 491 -19.49 37.61 43.25
CA TYR A 491 -18.77 36.50 42.63
C TYR A 491 -17.26 36.79 42.48
N ILE A 492 -16.83 38.05 42.58
CA ILE A 492 -15.41 38.44 42.63
C ILE A 492 -15.01 38.49 44.09
N THR A 493 -14.33 37.45 44.60
CA THR A 493 -13.86 37.45 45.98
C THR A 493 -12.75 38.49 46.20
N ARG A 494 -12.48 38.84 47.46
CA ARG A 494 -11.38 39.73 47.83
C ARG A 494 -10.03 39.20 47.33
N GLU A 495 -9.84 37.89 47.35
CA GLU A 495 -8.62 37.23 46.86
C GLU A 495 -8.46 37.38 45.35
N ILE A 496 -9.53 37.15 44.57
CA ILE A 496 -9.53 37.33 43.11
C ILE A 496 -9.27 38.81 42.77
N SER A 497 -10.04 39.71 43.39
CA SER A 497 -9.91 41.16 43.20
C SER A 497 -8.48 41.63 43.46
N LYS A 498 -7.91 41.29 44.62
CA LYS A 498 -6.54 41.67 44.99
C LYS A 498 -5.51 41.14 44.00
N LYS A 499 -5.58 39.85 43.65
CA LYS A 499 -4.65 39.22 42.70
C LYS A 499 -4.69 39.93 41.35
N CYS A 500 -5.88 40.19 40.81
CA CYS A 500 -6.03 40.83 39.51
C CYS A 500 -5.64 42.31 39.53
N MET A 501 -5.83 43.01 40.65
CA MET A 501 -5.33 44.37 40.84
C MET A 501 -3.80 44.43 40.83
N GLU A 502 -3.14 43.49 41.52
CA GLU A 502 -1.67 43.39 41.53
C GLU A 502 -1.10 43.14 40.13
N GLU A 503 -1.75 42.27 39.33
CA GLU A 503 -1.36 42.02 37.95
C GLU A 503 -1.53 43.26 37.06
N ALA A 504 -2.65 43.95 37.19
CA ALA A 504 -2.98 45.16 36.45
C ALA A 504 -2.14 46.38 36.86
N ALA A 505 -1.59 46.40 38.09
CA ALA A 505 -0.80 47.52 38.61
C ALA A 505 0.45 47.83 37.77
N SER A 506 0.98 46.82 37.07
CA SER A 506 2.14 46.94 36.18
C SER A 506 1.88 47.74 34.90
N LYS A 507 0.62 48.04 34.58
CA LYS A 507 0.22 48.71 33.34
C LYS A 507 0.03 50.22 33.56
N ASN A 508 0.71 51.01 32.74
CA ASN A 508 0.61 52.47 32.79
C ASN A 508 -0.62 53.00 32.02
N ASP A 509 -0.95 52.41 30.88
CA ASP A 509 -2.13 52.79 30.11
C ASP A 509 -3.41 52.28 30.77
N LEU A 510 -4.40 53.15 30.96
CA LEU A 510 -5.63 52.81 31.67
C LEU A 510 -6.49 51.78 30.90
N CYS A 511 -6.40 51.74 29.57
CA CYS A 511 -7.10 50.72 28.78
C CYS A 511 -6.44 49.35 28.96
N GLU A 512 -5.11 49.26 28.86
CA GLU A 512 -4.36 48.02 29.12
C GLU A 512 -4.51 47.53 30.57
N LYS A 513 -4.52 48.45 31.54
CA LYS A 513 -4.77 48.15 32.96
C LYS A 513 -6.15 47.53 33.16
N SER A 514 -7.18 48.14 32.57
CA SER A 514 -8.56 47.64 32.65
C SER A 514 -8.73 46.29 31.95
N TYR A 515 -8.08 46.12 30.79
CA TYR A 515 -8.02 44.85 30.08
C TYR A 515 -7.40 43.74 30.94
N THR A 516 -6.23 44.02 31.53
CA THR A 516 -5.47 43.06 32.34
C THR A 516 -6.30 42.63 33.56
N PHE A 517 -6.93 43.59 34.25
CA PHE A 517 -7.83 43.28 35.36
C PHE A 517 -9.01 42.40 34.92
N GLY A 518 -9.73 42.80 33.87
CA GLY A 518 -10.89 42.05 33.37
C GLY A 518 -10.54 40.64 32.90
N SER A 519 -9.45 40.47 32.15
CA SER A 519 -8.97 39.15 31.70
C SER A 519 -8.61 38.24 32.87
N CYS A 520 -7.90 38.75 33.87
CA CYS A 520 -7.56 37.99 35.07
C CYS A 520 -8.81 37.55 35.85
N VAL A 521 -9.81 38.43 36.00
CA VAL A 521 -11.08 38.09 36.67
C VAL A 521 -11.81 36.99 35.91
N ILE A 522 -11.94 37.13 34.59
CA ILE A 522 -12.56 36.10 33.75
C ILE A 522 -11.83 34.77 33.93
N GLU A 523 -10.51 34.74 33.76
CA GLU A 523 -9.69 33.52 33.91
C GLU A 523 -9.82 32.86 35.29
N ALA A 524 -9.97 33.66 36.35
CA ALA A 524 -10.18 33.15 37.70
C ALA A 524 -11.59 32.56 37.93
N LEU A 525 -12.58 33.01 37.16
CA LEU A 525 -13.98 32.60 37.28
C LEU A 525 -14.35 31.45 36.33
N VAL A 526 -13.54 31.16 35.30
CA VAL A 526 -13.85 30.06 34.39
C VAL A 526 -13.44 28.72 34.97
N ILE A 527 -14.45 27.88 35.23
CA ILE A 527 -14.35 26.54 35.83
C ILE A 527 -13.91 25.52 34.77
#